data_AF-A0AAW8J7P3-F1
#
_entry.id   AF-A0AAW8J7P3-F1
#
_cell.length_a   1.000
_cell.length_b   1.000
_cell.length_c   1.000
_cell.angle_alpha   90.00
_cell.angle_beta   90.00
_cell.angle_gamma   90.00
#
_symmetry.space_group_name_H-M   'P 1'
#
loop_
_entity.id
_entity.type
_entity.pdbx_description
1 polymer ?
#
loop_
_entity_poly.entity_id
_entity_poly.type
_entity_poly.pdbx_seq_one_letter_code
_entity_poly.pdbx_strand_id
1 'polypeptide(L)'
;MNPPLPKAPINWIAIFALVFLPVLALITIPVYAYYNDFSLAAWLSMFILLGVSSLGITAGYHRLWAHRAYEATLPLKIILMLAGTFAVQNSILFWSSGHRTHHRHVDDVDKDPYSINNGFWYAHMGWMLRNYPAAEPDFKNAPDLLNDKLVMFQHKYYVPLVIAVHVVILGTVGWAVGDLWGVVLLGGLVRLILSHHVTFFINSLCHMWGKRPYTDENTARDNFWLAIATWGEGYHNYHHIFQYDYRNGVKWWQYDPTKWLIWSCSKVGLAKNLRRIPSFNIKKAELAMRFKYAEQDLAVYGHDVNADLNAMKQKVAQEYEAFTHTLNDWAKLKEQELQAKKAAVAEKIHNMDIKLTVDFQLVEQKLSFHRERLETLMRSIKKNAVSD
;
A
#
# COMPACT_ATOMS: atom_id res chain seq x y z
N MET A 1 25.21 1.99 -23.91
CA MET A 1 25.43 2.81 -22.70
C MET A 1 24.43 3.94 -22.74
N ASN A 2 23.66 4.14 -21.67
CA ASN A 2 22.74 5.27 -21.59
C ASN A 2 23.55 6.58 -21.61
N PRO A 3 23.01 7.66 -22.19
CA PRO A 3 23.67 8.96 -22.17
C PRO A 3 23.96 9.39 -20.71
N PRO A 4 25.03 10.15 -20.46
CA PRO A 4 25.33 10.63 -19.13
C PRO A 4 24.17 11.48 -18.60
N LEU A 5 23.83 11.29 -17.32
CA LEU A 5 22.77 12.04 -16.65
C LEU A 5 23.00 13.56 -16.80
N PRO A 6 21.91 14.35 -16.96
CA PRO A 6 22.01 15.79 -17.03
C PRO A 6 22.64 16.35 -15.75
N LYS A 7 23.46 17.41 -15.88
CA LYS A 7 24.11 18.07 -14.73
C LYS A 7 23.12 18.96 -13.97
N ALA A 8 22.15 18.35 -13.28
CA ALA A 8 21.20 19.04 -12.44
C ALA A 8 21.87 19.73 -11.23
N PRO A 9 21.32 20.86 -10.73
CA PRO A 9 21.82 21.53 -9.53
C PRO A 9 21.86 20.60 -8.32
N ILE A 10 22.83 20.81 -7.42
CA ILE A 10 22.99 20.01 -6.20
C ILE A 10 21.85 20.32 -5.22
N ASN A 11 21.28 19.27 -4.63
CA ASN A 11 20.35 19.38 -3.51
C ASN A 11 21.12 19.27 -2.19
N TRP A 12 21.52 20.40 -1.62
CA TRP A 12 22.29 20.44 -0.37
C TRP A 12 21.53 19.89 0.84
N ILE A 13 20.20 20.02 0.86
CA ILE A 13 19.37 19.47 1.94
C ILE A 13 19.43 17.94 1.91
N ALA A 14 19.26 17.34 0.74
CA ALA A 14 19.36 15.89 0.57
C ALA A 14 20.78 15.39 0.85
N ILE A 15 21.82 16.10 0.40
CA ILE A 15 23.22 15.74 0.73
C ILE A 15 23.45 15.77 2.24
N PHE A 16 22.98 16.81 2.94
CA PHE A 16 23.11 16.88 4.39
C PHE A 16 22.42 15.70 5.07
N ALA A 17 21.16 15.43 4.73
CA ALA A 17 20.37 14.38 5.34
C ALA A 17 20.85 12.96 5.02
N LEU A 18 21.27 12.70 3.78
CA LEU A 18 21.57 11.35 3.29
C LEU A 18 23.06 11.00 3.25
N VAL A 19 23.95 11.97 3.41
CA VAL A 19 25.41 11.73 3.40
C VAL A 19 26.06 12.22 4.68
N PHE A 20 25.93 13.51 5.01
CA PHE A 20 26.59 14.07 6.20
C PHE A 20 26.05 13.48 7.50
N LEU A 21 24.72 13.36 7.63
CA LEU A 21 24.10 12.82 8.84
C LEU A 21 24.48 11.35 9.10
N PRO A 22 24.49 10.43 8.11
CA PRO A 22 25.06 9.09 8.30
C PRO A 22 26.54 9.07 8.67
N VAL A 23 27.38 9.90 8.04
CA VAL A 23 28.81 10.00 8.40
C VAL A 23 28.98 10.48 9.84
N LEU A 24 28.18 11.46 10.26
CA LEU A 24 28.16 11.92 11.64
C LEU A 24 27.76 10.78 12.58
N ALA A 25 26.71 10.01 12.26
CA ALA A 25 26.27 8.87 13.07
C ALA A 25 27.35 7.78 13.22
N LEU A 26 28.11 7.50 12.16
CA LEU A 26 29.22 6.54 12.20
C LEU A 26 30.33 6.94 13.17
N ILE A 27 30.44 8.23 13.52
CA ILE A 27 31.41 8.74 14.48
C ILE A 27 30.76 8.89 15.86
N THR A 28 29.59 9.53 15.95
CA THR A 28 28.97 9.88 17.23
C THR A 28 28.44 8.67 17.97
N ILE A 29 27.94 7.64 17.28
CA ILE A 29 27.40 6.44 17.94
C ILE A 29 28.51 5.64 18.64
N PRO A 30 29.64 5.29 17.99
CA PRO A 30 30.75 4.62 18.69
C PRO A 30 31.38 5.47 19.81
N VAL A 31 31.52 6.78 19.60
CA VAL A 31 32.05 7.68 20.64
C VAL A 31 31.11 7.70 21.85
N TYR A 32 29.80 7.80 21.63
CA TYR A 32 28.83 7.73 22.72
C TYR A 32 28.90 6.37 23.43
N ALA A 33 28.95 5.27 22.68
CA ALA A 33 29.05 3.91 23.21
C ALA A 33 30.33 3.65 24.03
N TYR A 34 31.40 4.38 23.75
CA TYR A 34 32.64 4.29 24.50
C TYR A 34 32.54 4.93 25.89
N TYR A 35 31.78 6.03 26.01
CA TYR A 35 31.62 6.76 27.27
C TYR A 35 30.35 6.40 28.04
N ASN A 36 29.35 5.82 27.38
CA ASN A 36 28.04 5.50 27.94
C ASN A 36 27.54 4.18 27.34
N ASP A 37 26.84 3.39 28.15
CA ASP A 37 26.18 2.19 27.66
C ASP A 37 24.82 2.53 27.02
N PHE A 38 24.42 1.72 26.03
CA PHE A 38 23.04 1.70 25.54
C PHE A 38 22.26 0.63 26.29
N SER A 39 21.12 1.01 26.88
CA SER A 39 20.22 0.03 27.49
C SER A 39 19.67 -0.95 26.44
N LEU A 40 19.36 -2.18 26.86
CA LEU A 40 18.64 -3.13 26.01
C LEU A 40 17.30 -2.54 25.53
N ALA A 41 16.64 -1.75 26.36
CA ALA A 41 15.39 -1.09 26.03
C ALA A 41 15.55 -0.05 24.91
N ALA A 42 16.67 0.68 24.84
CA ALA A 42 16.96 1.59 23.73
C ALA A 42 17.16 0.83 22.40
N TRP A 43 17.87 -0.31 22.43
CA TRP A 43 18.00 -1.19 21.27
C TRP A 43 16.65 -1.74 20.78
N LEU A 44 15.81 -2.23 21.70
CA LEU A 44 14.46 -2.70 21.35
C LEU A 44 13.59 -1.57 20.81
N SER A 45 13.69 -0.38 21.39
CA SER A 45 12.98 0.81 20.93
C SER A 45 13.35 1.16 19.49
N MET A 46 14.63 1.03 19.10
CA MET A 46 15.08 1.25 17.73
C MET A 46 14.32 0.37 16.72
N PHE A 47 14.21 -0.93 16.98
CA PHE A 47 13.52 -1.86 16.08
C PHE A 47 12.00 -1.64 16.05
N ILE A 48 11.39 -1.34 17.20
CA ILE A 48 9.96 -1.02 17.28
C ILE A 48 9.65 0.25 16.48
N LEU A 49 10.43 1.31 16.71
CA LEU A 49 10.29 2.59 16.02
C LEU A 49 10.58 2.48 14.52
N LEU A 50 11.52 1.61 14.12
CA LEU A 50 11.74 1.25 12.72
C LEU A 50 10.46 0.65 12.11
N GLY A 51 9.82 -0.30 12.80
CA GLY A 51 8.56 -0.89 12.38
C GLY A 51 7.43 0.12 12.27
N VAL A 52 7.30 1.02 13.25
CA VAL A 52 6.29 2.10 13.22
C VAL A 52 6.48 2.99 11.99
N SER A 53 7.70 3.48 11.76
CA SER A 53 7.99 4.33 10.60
C SER A 53 7.76 3.60 9.26
N SER A 54 8.17 2.32 9.18
CA SER A 54 8.03 1.51 7.98
C SER A 54 6.56 1.24 7.66
N LEU A 55 5.76 0.85 8.66
CA LEU A 55 4.31 0.64 8.49
C LEU A 55 3.57 1.93 8.15
N GLY A 56 4.04 3.09 8.62
CA GLY A 56 3.54 4.40 8.21
C GLY A 56 3.71 4.66 6.70
N ILE A 57 4.87 4.27 6.15
CA ILE A 57 5.13 4.36 4.70
C ILE A 57 4.32 3.30 3.94
N THR A 58 4.41 2.02 4.32
CA THR A 58 3.82 0.92 3.55
C THR A 58 2.29 0.89 3.64
N ALA A 59 1.70 0.97 4.84
CA ALA A 59 0.24 0.97 4.98
C ALA A 59 -0.35 2.32 4.58
N GLY A 60 0.30 3.41 4.97
CA GLY A 60 -0.15 4.78 4.70
C GLY A 60 0.24 5.25 3.30
N TYR A 61 1.45 5.78 3.16
CA TYR A 61 1.88 6.53 1.96
C TYR A 61 1.69 5.71 0.69
N HIS A 62 2.10 4.46 0.74
CA HIS A 62 2.07 3.55 -0.38
C HIS A 62 0.67 3.00 -0.67
N ARG A 63 0.14 2.14 0.20
CA ARG A 63 -1.09 1.39 -0.11
C ARG A 63 -2.37 2.21 0.04
N LEU A 64 -2.44 3.13 1.01
CA LEU A 64 -3.62 3.97 1.24
C LEU A 64 -3.66 5.18 0.29
N TRP A 65 -2.62 6.01 0.28
CA TRP A 65 -2.63 7.28 -0.47
C TRP A 65 -2.16 7.16 -1.91
N ALA A 66 -1.04 6.47 -2.18
CA ALA A 66 -0.54 6.35 -3.55
C ALA A 66 -1.42 5.42 -4.41
N HIS A 67 -1.75 4.22 -3.91
CA HIS A 67 -2.49 3.21 -4.69
C HIS A 67 -3.99 3.10 -4.40
N ARG A 68 -4.49 3.73 -3.32
CA ARG A 68 -5.91 3.67 -2.93
C ARG A 68 -6.42 2.22 -2.82
N ALA A 69 -5.57 1.34 -2.30
CA ALA A 69 -5.83 -0.08 -2.21
C ALA A 69 -6.86 -0.44 -1.11
N TYR A 70 -7.14 0.50 -0.20
CA TYR A 70 -8.19 0.41 0.80
C TYR A 70 -8.64 1.80 1.24
N GLU A 71 -9.72 1.86 2.02
CA GLU A 71 -10.20 3.08 2.68
C GLU A 71 -9.97 2.99 4.18
N ALA A 72 -9.58 4.10 4.81
CA ALA A 72 -9.30 4.18 6.23
C ALA A 72 -10.19 5.24 6.91
N THR A 73 -10.59 4.97 8.15
CA THR A 73 -11.25 5.97 9.01
C THR A 73 -10.27 7.10 9.36
N LEU A 74 -10.80 8.26 9.75
CA LEU A 74 -9.98 9.41 10.13
C LEU A 74 -8.93 9.10 11.23
N PRO A 75 -9.26 8.36 12.32
CA PRO A 75 -8.26 8.00 13.32
C PRO A 75 -7.09 7.20 12.74
N LEU A 76 -7.38 6.20 11.90
CA LEU A 76 -6.34 5.40 11.26
C LEU A 76 -5.50 6.25 10.28
N LYS A 77 -6.14 7.14 9.51
CA LYS A 77 -5.42 8.09 8.65
C LYS A 77 -4.46 8.97 9.44
N ILE A 78 -4.87 9.50 10.59
CA ILE A 78 -4.02 10.34 11.45
C ILE A 78 -2.84 9.53 11.98
N ILE A 79 -3.08 8.32 12.49
CA ILE A 79 -2.00 7.44 12.99
C ILE A 79 -0.97 7.15 11.89
N LEU A 80 -1.42 6.76 10.70
CA LEU A 80 -0.54 6.46 9.57
C LEU A 80 0.19 7.70 9.05
N MET A 81 -0.46 8.86 9.08
CA MET A 81 0.16 10.14 8.71
C MET A 81 1.30 10.49 9.67
N LEU A 82 1.09 10.37 10.98
CA LEU A 82 2.13 10.65 11.98
C LEU A 82 3.27 9.63 11.88
N ALA A 83 2.96 8.34 11.75
CA ALA A 83 3.94 7.28 11.58
C ALA A 83 4.78 7.47 10.30
N GLY A 84 4.16 7.83 9.17
CA GLY A 84 4.89 8.12 7.94
C GLY A 84 5.67 9.44 8.00
N THR A 85 5.18 10.44 8.73
CA THR A 85 5.93 11.69 8.98
C THR A 85 7.20 11.42 9.79
N PHE A 86 7.16 10.45 10.72
CA PHE A 86 8.32 10.00 11.48
C PHE A 86 9.40 9.31 10.62
N ALA A 87 9.06 8.85 9.41
CA ALA A 87 10.02 8.28 8.46
C ALA A 87 10.82 9.33 7.66
N VAL A 88 10.38 10.60 7.65
CA VAL A 88 11.05 11.72 6.96
C VAL A 88 11.34 11.42 5.48
N GLN A 89 10.29 11.07 4.72
CA GLN A 89 10.38 10.78 3.27
C GLN A 89 9.56 11.76 2.43
N ASN A 90 9.60 13.05 2.76
CA ASN A 90 8.70 14.10 2.27
C ASN A 90 7.22 13.90 2.68
N SER A 91 6.36 14.84 2.28
CA SER A 91 4.93 14.80 2.59
C SER A 91 4.22 13.66 1.84
N ILE A 92 3.03 13.29 2.32
CA ILE A 92 2.17 12.29 1.66
C ILE A 92 1.94 12.67 0.20
N LEU A 93 1.64 13.95 -0.08
CA LEU A 93 1.39 14.45 -1.42
C LEU A 93 2.63 14.27 -2.32
N PHE A 94 3.80 14.71 -1.84
CA PHE A 94 5.05 14.64 -2.60
C PHE A 94 5.42 13.19 -2.91
N TRP A 95 5.45 12.35 -1.88
CA TRP A 95 5.81 10.94 -1.99
C TRP A 95 4.84 10.19 -2.90
N SER A 96 3.53 10.35 -2.69
CA SER A 96 2.52 9.62 -3.46
C SER A 96 2.47 10.06 -4.93
N SER A 97 2.66 11.36 -5.20
CA SER A 97 2.71 11.88 -6.57
C SER A 97 3.96 11.37 -7.30
N GLY A 98 5.13 11.38 -6.66
CA GLY A 98 6.35 10.80 -7.22
C GLY A 98 6.20 9.29 -7.49
N HIS A 99 5.64 8.55 -6.53
CA HIS A 99 5.40 7.11 -6.65
C HIS A 99 4.42 6.76 -7.78
N ARG A 100 3.34 7.54 -7.95
CA ARG A 100 2.43 7.37 -9.09
C ARG A 100 3.10 7.63 -10.44
N THR A 101 4.01 8.59 -10.50
CA THR A 101 4.82 8.86 -11.71
C THR A 101 5.74 7.68 -12.01
N HIS A 102 6.43 7.15 -10.99
CA HIS A 102 7.24 5.94 -11.12
C HIS A 102 6.43 4.76 -11.67
N HIS A 103 5.26 4.43 -11.11
CA HIS A 103 4.45 3.33 -11.65
C HIS A 103 3.98 3.56 -13.09
N ARG A 104 3.72 4.80 -13.48
CA ARG A 104 3.28 5.13 -14.84
C ARG A 104 4.41 5.03 -15.85
N HIS A 105 5.64 5.29 -15.43
CA HIS A 105 6.80 5.43 -16.30
C HIS A 105 7.95 4.50 -15.92
N VAL A 106 7.65 3.41 -15.20
CA VAL A 106 8.66 2.51 -14.61
C VAL A 106 9.75 2.18 -15.62
N ASP A 107 11.00 2.30 -15.18
CA ASP A 107 12.22 2.05 -15.97
C ASP A 107 12.55 3.10 -17.06
N ASP A 108 11.68 4.08 -17.35
CA ASP A 108 11.96 5.19 -18.28
C ASP A 108 13.02 6.14 -17.69
N VAL A 109 14.17 6.26 -18.36
CA VAL A 109 15.32 7.03 -17.85
C VAL A 109 15.07 8.53 -17.71
N ASP A 110 14.08 9.07 -18.43
CA ASP A 110 13.77 10.50 -18.46
C ASP A 110 12.53 10.86 -17.63
N LYS A 111 11.64 9.90 -17.38
CA LYS A 111 10.33 10.13 -16.74
C LYS A 111 10.15 9.45 -15.40
N ASP A 112 10.82 8.33 -15.16
CA ASP A 112 10.80 7.69 -13.84
C ASP A 112 11.82 8.39 -12.93
N PRO A 113 11.37 9.01 -11.81
CA PRO A 113 12.23 9.77 -10.91
C PRO A 113 13.48 8.97 -10.47
N TYR A 114 13.34 7.67 -10.26
CA TYR A 114 14.38 6.80 -9.74
C TYR A 114 14.56 5.54 -10.59
N SER A 115 14.48 5.71 -11.92
CA SER A 115 14.71 4.62 -12.89
C SER A 115 15.99 3.84 -12.61
N ILE A 116 15.86 2.52 -12.46
CA ILE A 116 17.01 1.62 -12.27
C ILE A 116 17.96 1.60 -13.47
N ASN A 117 17.47 1.97 -14.66
CA ASN A 117 18.27 2.02 -15.88
C ASN A 117 19.32 3.14 -15.87
N ASN A 118 19.21 4.09 -14.93
CA ASN A 118 20.26 5.08 -14.65
C ASN A 118 21.33 4.55 -13.65
N GLY A 119 21.20 3.30 -13.20
CA GLY A 119 22.16 2.59 -12.37
C GLY A 119 21.73 2.47 -10.90
N PHE A 120 22.33 1.50 -10.20
CA PHE A 120 22.02 1.18 -8.80
C PHE A 120 22.08 2.42 -7.88
N TRP A 121 23.19 3.16 -7.90
CA TRP A 121 23.38 4.30 -7.01
C TRP A 121 22.45 5.47 -7.32
N TYR A 122 22.06 5.64 -8.59
CA TYR A 122 21.06 6.63 -8.97
C TYR A 122 19.70 6.29 -8.34
N ALA A 123 19.19 5.08 -8.59
CA ALA A 123 17.89 4.63 -8.09
C ALA A 123 17.85 4.52 -6.56
N HIS A 124 18.98 4.16 -5.93
CA HIS A 124 19.08 4.04 -4.47
C HIS A 124 18.98 5.42 -3.78
N MET A 125 19.80 6.39 -4.18
CA MET A 125 19.77 7.72 -3.53
C MET A 125 20.19 8.88 -4.42
N GLY A 126 20.93 8.63 -5.51
CA GLY A 126 21.49 9.66 -6.37
C GLY A 126 20.44 10.57 -7.02
N TRP A 127 19.24 10.05 -7.27
CA TRP A 127 18.10 10.82 -7.79
C TRP A 127 17.65 11.97 -6.85
N MET A 128 17.92 11.86 -5.54
CA MET A 128 17.59 12.91 -4.56
C MET A 128 18.72 13.92 -4.34
N LEU A 129 19.97 13.55 -4.64
CA LEU A 129 21.14 14.39 -4.36
C LEU A 129 21.25 15.60 -5.30
N ARG A 130 20.46 15.63 -6.37
CA ARG A 130 20.37 16.73 -7.32
C ARG A 130 18.91 16.97 -7.72
N ASN A 131 18.58 18.19 -8.09
CA ASN A 131 17.24 18.60 -8.49
C ASN A 131 16.97 18.23 -9.96
N TYR A 132 16.84 16.93 -10.23
CA TYR A 132 16.48 16.44 -11.57
C TYR A 132 15.04 16.79 -11.91
N PRO A 133 14.72 17.20 -13.16
CA PRO A 133 13.34 17.46 -13.55
C PRO A 133 12.39 16.27 -13.33
N ALA A 134 12.88 15.04 -13.57
CA ALA A 134 12.10 13.82 -13.35
C ALA A 134 11.81 13.53 -11.86
N ALA A 135 12.63 14.06 -10.95
CA ALA A 135 12.47 13.90 -9.50
C ALA A 135 11.46 14.89 -8.89
N GLU A 136 11.10 15.95 -9.63
CA GLU A 136 10.09 16.91 -9.19
C GLU A 136 8.68 16.36 -9.49
N PRO A 137 7.85 16.11 -8.45
CA PRO A 137 6.54 15.53 -8.66
C PRO A 137 5.55 16.48 -9.33
N ASP A 138 4.85 16.00 -10.37
CA ASP A 138 3.71 16.70 -10.95
C ASP A 138 2.43 16.37 -10.17
N PHE A 139 2.04 17.26 -9.25
CA PHE A 139 0.85 17.10 -8.42
C PHE A 139 -0.47 17.01 -9.18
N LYS A 140 -0.49 17.33 -10.49
CA LYS A 140 -1.68 17.11 -11.34
C LYS A 140 -2.06 15.64 -11.43
N ASN A 141 -1.14 14.71 -11.17
CA ASN A 141 -1.41 13.28 -11.12
C ASN A 141 -2.11 12.81 -9.82
N ALA A 142 -2.33 13.71 -8.86
CA ALA A 142 -2.90 13.40 -7.55
C ALA A 142 -4.03 14.35 -7.11
N PRO A 143 -5.07 14.57 -7.94
CA PRO A 143 -6.17 15.47 -7.59
C PRO A 143 -6.95 15.02 -6.36
N ASP A 144 -7.02 13.71 -6.10
CA ASP A 144 -7.63 13.15 -4.88
C ASP A 144 -6.86 13.56 -3.61
N LEU A 145 -5.53 13.64 -3.67
CA LEU A 145 -4.70 14.05 -2.53
C LEU A 145 -4.73 15.55 -2.31
N LEU A 146 -4.79 16.35 -3.38
CA LEU A 146 -4.97 17.79 -3.31
C LEU A 146 -6.30 18.18 -2.63
N ASN A 147 -7.32 17.33 -2.75
CA ASN A 147 -8.62 17.52 -2.12
C ASN A 147 -8.74 16.91 -0.71
N ASP A 148 -7.76 16.12 -0.26
CA ASP A 148 -7.76 15.55 1.11
C ASP A 148 -7.17 16.57 2.10
N LYS A 149 -8.03 17.12 2.96
CA LYS A 149 -7.66 18.14 3.95
C LYS A 149 -6.56 17.69 4.92
N LEU A 150 -6.52 16.40 5.27
CA LEU A 150 -5.50 15.88 6.18
C LEU A 150 -4.14 15.82 5.48
N VAL A 151 -4.13 15.37 4.22
CA VAL A 151 -2.92 15.34 3.38
C VAL A 151 -2.38 16.76 3.17
N MET A 152 -3.25 17.71 2.86
CA MET A 152 -2.85 19.11 2.65
C MET A 152 -2.40 19.79 3.94
N PHE A 153 -3.01 19.46 5.08
CA PHE A 153 -2.52 19.90 6.39
C PHE A 153 -1.08 19.41 6.62
N GLN A 154 -0.82 18.12 6.40
CA GLN A 154 0.50 17.54 6.59
C GLN A 154 1.52 18.11 5.62
N HIS A 155 1.16 18.34 4.36
CA HIS A 155 2.04 18.95 3.38
C HIS A 155 2.39 20.40 3.76
N LYS A 156 1.41 21.21 4.18
CA LYS A 156 1.63 22.60 4.58
C LYS A 156 2.51 22.74 5.82
N TYR A 157 2.33 21.87 6.81
CA TYR A 157 3.05 21.91 8.09
C TYR A 157 4.10 20.81 8.22
N TYR A 158 4.64 20.32 7.09
CA TYR A 158 5.48 19.12 7.08
C TYR A 158 6.68 19.23 8.03
N VAL A 159 7.47 20.29 7.92
CA VAL A 159 8.68 20.47 8.74
C VAL A 159 8.35 20.63 10.24
N PRO A 160 7.44 21.52 10.67
CA PRO A 160 7.00 21.57 12.06
C PRO A 160 6.46 20.23 12.58
N LEU A 161 5.72 19.49 11.76
CA LEU A 161 5.15 18.20 12.14
C LEU A 161 6.24 17.14 12.31
N VAL A 162 7.24 17.10 11.43
CA VAL A 162 8.41 16.22 11.58
C VAL A 162 9.09 16.46 12.93
N ILE A 163 9.37 17.73 13.27
CA ILE A 163 10.01 18.09 14.55
C ILE A 163 9.13 17.65 15.73
N ALA A 164 7.85 18.02 15.71
CA ALA A 164 6.92 17.71 16.80
C ALA A 164 6.77 16.20 17.02
N VAL A 165 6.58 15.43 15.94
CA VAL A 165 6.44 13.96 16.00
C VAL A 165 7.70 13.31 16.57
N HIS A 166 8.89 13.75 16.15
CA HIS A 166 10.14 13.19 16.68
C HIS A 166 10.35 13.54 18.15
N VAL A 167 10.12 14.79 18.55
CA VAL A 167 10.26 15.22 19.95
C VAL A 167 9.30 14.44 20.84
N VAL A 168 8.03 14.32 20.44
CA VAL A 168 7.01 13.61 21.22
C VAL A 168 7.32 12.12 21.30
N ILE A 169 7.56 11.44 20.18
CA ILE A 169 7.81 9.99 20.18
C ILE A 169 9.12 9.65 20.90
N LEU A 170 10.23 10.30 20.55
CA LEU A 170 11.54 9.96 21.13
C LEU A 170 11.61 10.39 22.60
N GLY A 171 11.05 11.55 22.95
CA GLY A 171 11.01 12.04 24.31
C GLY A 171 10.17 11.14 25.22
N THR A 172 8.97 10.74 24.78
CA THR A 172 8.10 9.86 25.58
C THR A 172 8.67 8.45 25.73
N VAL A 173 9.16 7.83 24.65
CA VAL A 173 9.77 6.51 24.71
C VAL A 173 11.05 6.54 25.54
N GLY A 174 11.91 7.53 25.30
CA GLY A 174 13.16 7.72 26.05
C GLY A 174 12.94 7.91 27.55
N TRP A 175 11.94 8.72 27.93
CA TRP A 175 11.53 8.86 29.32
C TRP A 175 10.99 7.55 29.91
N ALA A 176 10.12 6.85 29.18
CA ALA A 176 9.49 5.62 29.66
C ALA A 176 10.47 4.48 29.90
N VAL A 177 11.56 4.40 29.11
CA VAL A 177 12.60 3.37 29.26
C VAL A 177 13.77 3.79 30.15
N GLY A 178 13.81 5.06 30.57
CA GLY A 178 14.89 5.60 31.41
C GLY A 178 16.22 5.85 30.67
N ASP A 179 16.21 5.86 29.34
CA ASP A 179 17.41 6.02 28.49
C ASP A 179 17.11 6.95 27.31
N LEU A 180 16.94 8.24 27.63
CA LEU A 180 16.54 9.26 26.65
C LEU A 180 17.56 9.37 25.51
N TRP A 181 18.84 9.48 25.84
CA TRP A 181 19.90 9.65 24.84
C TRP A 181 20.11 8.37 24.02
N GLY A 182 20.01 7.19 24.62
CA GLY A 182 20.02 5.93 23.88
C GLY A 182 18.89 5.84 22.87
N VAL A 183 17.67 6.24 23.24
CA VAL A 183 16.53 6.26 22.31
C VAL A 183 16.68 7.35 21.25
N VAL A 184 17.19 8.53 21.57
CA VAL A 184 17.43 9.60 20.57
C VAL A 184 18.49 9.17 19.55
N LEU A 185 19.59 8.55 20.00
CA LEU A 185 20.67 8.12 19.13
C LEU A 185 20.29 6.88 18.31
N LEU A 186 19.77 5.83 18.94
CA LEU A 186 19.39 4.60 18.25
C LEU A 186 18.03 4.74 17.55
N GLY A 187 16.97 5.01 18.31
CA GLY A 187 15.60 5.15 17.81
C GLY A 187 15.33 6.43 17.01
N GLY A 188 16.11 7.47 17.20
CA GLY A 188 16.10 8.68 16.38
C GLY A 188 17.04 8.54 15.19
N LEU A 189 18.35 8.66 15.41
CA LEU A 189 19.34 8.80 14.34
C LEU A 189 19.60 7.50 13.55
N VAL A 190 20.02 6.41 14.21
CA VAL A 190 20.36 5.15 13.52
C VAL A 190 19.14 4.56 12.81
N ARG A 191 17.99 4.52 13.48
CA ARG A 191 16.73 4.07 12.90
C ARG A 191 16.32 4.87 11.66
N LEU A 192 16.55 6.18 11.64
CA LEU A 192 16.23 7.01 10.47
C LEU A 192 17.08 6.62 9.26
N ILE A 193 18.39 6.45 9.45
CA ILE A 193 19.32 6.02 8.41
C ILE A 193 18.93 4.64 7.88
N LEU A 194 18.66 3.68 8.78
CA LEU A 194 18.21 2.34 8.40
C LEU A 194 16.88 2.38 7.63
N SER A 195 15.91 3.17 8.10
CA SER A 195 14.60 3.33 7.45
C SER A 195 14.75 3.84 6.02
N HIS A 196 15.59 4.85 5.79
CA HIS A 196 15.87 5.38 4.45
C HIS A 196 16.48 4.32 3.53
N HIS A 197 17.56 3.67 3.93
CA HIS A 197 18.21 2.66 3.08
C HIS A 197 17.31 1.45 2.80
N VAL A 198 16.52 1.02 3.78
CA VAL A 198 15.51 -0.02 3.60
C VAL A 198 14.49 0.39 2.52
N THR A 199 13.96 1.60 2.56
CA THR A 199 13.06 2.09 1.51
C THR A 199 13.78 2.19 0.16
N PHE A 200 15.02 2.68 0.14
CA PHE A 200 15.79 2.85 -1.09
C PHE A 200 16.14 1.52 -1.77
N PHE A 201 16.21 0.41 -1.01
CA PHE A 201 16.33 -0.93 -1.58
C PHE A 201 15.13 -1.35 -2.43
N ILE A 202 13.95 -0.76 -2.20
CA ILE A 202 12.77 -1.01 -3.06
C ILE A 202 13.05 -0.47 -4.46
N ASN A 203 13.53 0.76 -4.58
CA ASN A 203 13.84 1.37 -5.88
C ASN A 203 15.04 0.71 -6.58
N SER A 204 15.97 0.17 -5.79
CA SER A 204 17.23 -0.36 -6.30
C SER A 204 17.26 -1.90 -6.35
N LEU A 205 17.44 -2.57 -5.22
CA LEU A 205 17.56 -4.04 -5.18
C LEU A 205 16.30 -4.75 -5.66
N CYS A 206 15.09 -4.28 -5.38
CA CYS A 206 13.88 -4.90 -5.91
C CYS A 206 13.74 -4.75 -7.44
N HIS A 207 14.56 -3.93 -8.09
CA HIS A 207 14.66 -3.84 -9.55
C HIS A 207 15.90 -4.56 -10.12
N MET A 208 16.67 -5.26 -9.29
CA MET A 208 17.90 -5.96 -9.71
C MET A 208 17.96 -7.43 -9.27
N TRP A 209 17.53 -7.73 -8.03
CA TRP A 209 17.77 -9.02 -7.39
C TRP A 209 16.47 -9.71 -6.97
N GLY A 210 16.16 -10.85 -7.59
CA GLY A 210 14.96 -11.64 -7.31
C GLY A 210 14.40 -12.29 -8.58
N LYS A 211 13.14 -12.70 -8.54
CA LYS A 211 12.44 -13.38 -9.65
C LYS A 211 11.36 -12.49 -10.25
N ARG A 212 10.97 -12.77 -11.50
CA ARG A 212 9.83 -12.11 -12.15
C ARG A 212 8.70 -13.11 -12.43
N PRO A 213 7.97 -13.55 -11.39
CA PRO A 213 6.96 -14.59 -11.54
C PRO A 213 5.68 -14.12 -12.22
N TYR A 214 5.37 -12.82 -12.32
CA TYR A 214 4.08 -12.33 -12.81
C TYR A 214 4.15 -11.53 -14.11
N THR A 215 5.23 -10.78 -14.34
CA THR A 215 5.47 -10.02 -15.59
C THR A 215 6.96 -9.78 -15.79
N ASP A 216 7.40 -9.64 -17.03
CA ASP A 216 8.73 -9.15 -17.38
C ASP A 216 8.72 -7.83 -18.18
N GLU A 217 7.57 -7.14 -18.23
CA GLU A 217 7.40 -5.83 -18.87
C GLU A 217 8.24 -4.72 -18.22
N ASN A 218 8.63 -4.90 -16.96
CA ASN A 218 9.51 -4.00 -16.23
C ASN A 218 10.53 -4.78 -15.39
N THR A 219 11.43 -4.04 -14.75
CA THR A 219 12.57 -4.62 -14.05
C THR A 219 12.27 -5.12 -12.64
N ALA A 220 11.09 -4.82 -12.09
CA ALA A 220 10.72 -5.18 -10.72
C ALA A 220 10.75 -6.70 -10.49
N ARG A 221 11.22 -7.11 -9.32
CA ARG A 221 11.48 -8.50 -8.93
C ARG A 221 10.92 -8.78 -7.55
N ASP A 222 10.45 -10.01 -7.38
CA ASP A 222 10.06 -10.57 -6.09
C ASP A 222 11.28 -11.16 -5.39
N ASN A 223 11.46 -10.79 -4.12
CA ASN A 223 12.53 -11.29 -3.27
C ASN A 223 12.08 -11.39 -1.81
N PHE A 224 12.16 -12.60 -1.24
CA PHE A 224 11.75 -12.87 0.14
C PHE A 224 12.61 -12.15 1.18
N TRP A 225 13.93 -12.10 0.98
CA TRP A 225 14.86 -11.46 1.92
C TRP A 225 14.67 -9.94 1.91
N LEU A 226 14.47 -9.36 0.73
CA LEU A 226 14.10 -7.95 0.63
C LEU A 226 12.74 -7.70 1.29
N ALA A 227 11.75 -8.60 1.14
CA ALA A 227 10.46 -8.44 1.81
C ALA A 227 10.58 -8.39 3.34
N ILE A 228 11.52 -9.11 3.94
CA ILE A 228 11.80 -8.99 5.38
C ILE A 228 12.36 -7.59 5.70
N ALA A 229 13.41 -7.18 4.99
CA ALA A 229 14.04 -5.88 5.21
C ALA A 229 13.05 -4.72 5.01
N THR A 230 12.22 -4.79 3.97
CA THR A 230 11.31 -3.73 3.53
C THR A 230 9.88 -3.91 4.04
N TRP A 231 9.66 -4.67 5.11
CA TRP A 231 8.34 -4.79 5.76
C TRP A 231 7.19 -5.23 4.83
N GLY A 232 7.50 -6.12 3.90
CA GLY A 232 6.57 -6.72 2.93
C GLY A 232 6.68 -6.20 1.51
N GLU A 233 7.44 -5.12 1.28
CA GLU A 233 7.50 -4.46 -0.03
C GLU A 233 8.39 -5.17 -1.08
N GLY A 234 9.11 -6.23 -0.68
CA GLY A 234 10.04 -6.95 -1.55
C GLY A 234 9.39 -7.86 -2.60
N TYR A 235 8.07 -8.06 -2.58
CA TYR A 235 7.33 -8.71 -3.68
C TYR A 235 6.97 -7.69 -4.75
N HIS A 236 8.00 -7.08 -5.33
CA HIS A 236 7.87 -5.89 -6.15
C HIS A 236 7.39 -6.21 -7.58
N ASN A 237 7.68 -7.41 -8.09
CA ASN A 237 7.15 -7.83 -9.39
C ASN A 237 5.64 -7.99 -9.34
N TYR A 238 5.11 -8.61 -8.28
CA TYR A 238 3.65 -8.67 -8.05
C TYR A 238 3.05 -7.26 -7.94
N HIS A 239 3.69 -6.42 -7.13
CA HIS A 239 3.22 -5.07 -6.87
C HIS A 239 3.11 -4.24 -8.15
N HIS A 240 4.09 -4.28 -9.04
CA HIS A 240 4.07 -3.48 -10.26
C HIS A 240 2.96 -3.86 -11.25
N ILE A 241 2.67 -5.16 -11.42
CA ILE A 241 1.57 -5.61 -12.28
C ILE A 241 0.19 -5.39 -11.64
N PHE A 242 0.09 -5.53 -10.31
CA PHE A 242 -1.17 -5.54 -9.56
C PHE A 242 -1.19 -4.47 -8.47
N GLN A 243 -0.75 -3.26 -8.80
CA GLN A 243 -0.48 -2.17 -7.86
C GLN A 243 -1.66 -1.73 -6.97
N TYR A 244 -2.89 -2.07 -7.37
CA TYR A 244 -4.10 -1.74 -6.60
C TYR A 244 -4.53 -2.84 -5.62
N ASP A 245 -3.84 -3.98 -5.54
CA ASP A 245 -4.05 -4.95 -4.44
C ASP A 245 -3.49 -4.37 -3.15
N TYR A 246 -4.21 -4.50 -2.04
CA TYR A 246 -3.70 -4.06 -0.73
C TYR A 246 -2.57 -4.95 -0.19
N ARG A 247 -2.21 -6.02 -0.89
CA ARG A 247 -1.15 -6.98 -0.55
C ARG A 247 -0.05 -6.92 -1.59
N ASN A 248 1.19 -6.97 -1.11
CA ASN A 248 2.33 -7.31 -1.98
C ASN A 248 2.60 -8.80 -1.87
N GLY A 249 2.62 -9.33 -0.64
CA GLY A 249 2.72 -10.78 -0.39
C GLY A 249 1.36 -11.46 -0.51
N VAL A 250 0.97 -11.91 -1.70
CA VAL A 250 -0.36 -12.51 -1.92
C VAL A 250 -0.53 -13.94 -1.42
N LYS A 251 0.56 -14.70 -1.32
CA LYS A 251 0.53 -16.05 -0.76
C LYS A 251 0.46 -15.94 0.77
N TRP A 252 -0.20 -16.90 1.41
CA TRP A 252 -0.44 -16.84 2.86
C TRP A 252 0.86 -16.87 3.68
N TRP A 253 1.88 -17.57 3.18
CA TRP A 253 3.21 -17.68 3.79
C TRP A 253 4.16 -16.52 3.45
N GLN A 254 3.81 -15.67 2.48
CA GLN A 254 4.65 -14.52 2.11
C GLN A 254 4.59 -13.47 3.23
N TYR A 255 5.77 -13.17 3.77
CA TYR A 255 5.97 -12.16 4.81
C TYR A 255 5.55 -10.78 4.33
N ASP A 256 4.43 -10.28 4.84
CA ASP A 256 3.90 -8.96 4.51
C ASP A 256 3.15 -8.45 5.77
N PRO A 257 3.88 -7.87 6.75
CA PRO A 257 3.29 -7.36 7.99
C PRO A 257 2.27 -6.25 7.71
N THR A 258 2.48 -5.47 6.66
CA THR A 258 1.57 -4.42 6.22
C THR A 258 0.19 -4.98 5.82
N LYS A 259 0.16 -6.10 5.08
CA LYS A 259 -1.09 -6.83 4.75
C LYS A 259 -1.83 -7.27 6.02
N TRP A 260 -1.10 -7.80 7.00
CA TRP A 260 -1.71 -8.26 8.24
C TRP A 260 -2.24 -7.09 9.08
N LEU A 261 -1.50 -5.98 9.16
CA LEU A 261 -1.95 -4.76 9.82
C LEU A 261 -3.27 -4.24 9.20
N ILE A 262 -3.30 -4.04 7.88
CA ILE A 262 -4.49 -3.52 7.17
C ILE A 262 -5.67 -4.48 7.34
N TRP A 263 -5.44 -5.80 7.25
CA TRP A 263 -6.48 -6.79 7.47
C TRP A 263 -7.04 -6.74 8.89
N SER A 264 -6.18 -6.65 9.91
CA SER A 264 -6.60 -6.53 11.31
C SER A 264 -7.40 -5.24 11.55
N CYS A 265 -6.95 -4.10 10.99
CA CYS A 265 -7.71 -2.84 11.02
C CYS A 265 -9.10 -2.98 10.38
N SER A 266 -9.24 -3.82 9.35
CA SER A 266 -10.54 -4.07 8.72
C SER A 266 -11.51 -4.84 9.62
N LYS A 267 -10.98 -5.71 10.49
CA LYS A 267 -11.80 -6.50 11.42
C LYS A 267 -12.41 -5.65 12.53
N VAL A 268 -11.74 -4.57 12.91
CA VAL A 268 -12.22 -3.61 13.91
C VAL A 268 -12.88 -2.37 13.27
N GLY A 269 -13.14 -2.39 11.96
CA GLY A 269 -13.85 -1.32 11.26
C GLY A 269 -13.04 -0.05 10.97
N LEU A 270 -11.73 -0.05 11.21
CA LEU A 270 -10.84 1.08 10.91
C LEU A 270 -10.41 1.13 9.43
N ALA A 271 -10.46 0.00 8.74
CA ALA A 271 -10.19 -0.11 7.30
C ALA A 271 -11.37 -0.78 6.58
N LYS A 272 -11.68 -0.34 5.35
CA LYS A 272 -12.78 -0.86 4.53
C LYS A 272 -12.35 -0.94 3.06
N ASN A 273 -13.15 -1.65 2.25
CA ASN A 273 -12.96 -1.74 0.80
C ASN A 273 -11.55 -2.19 0.39
N LEU A 274 -10.98 -3.18 1.09
CA LEU A 274 -9.67 -3.76 0.79
C LEU A 274 -9.71 -4.42 -0.60
N ARG A 275 -9.04 -3.80 -1.55
CA ARG A 275 -8.96 -4.27 -2.94
C ARG A 275 -8.07 -5.49 -3.05
N ARG A 276 -8.56 -6.53 -3.71
CA ARG A 276 -7.82 -7.78 -3.95
C ARG A 276 -7.97 -8.19 -5.40
N ILE A 277 -6.87 -8.61 -6.01
CA ILE A 277 -6.92 -9.26 -7.31
C ILE A 277 -7.57 -10.63 -7.16
N PRO A 278 -8.51 -10.99 -8.05
CA PRO A 278 -9.02 -12.36 -8.12
C PRO A 278 -7.88 -13.37 -8.27
N SER A 279 -7.92 -14.47 -7.51
CA SER A 279 -6.88 -15.51 -7.52
C SER A 279 -6.57 -16.03 -8.93
N PHE A 280 -7.58 -16.03 -9.79
CA PHE A 280 -7.46 -16.37 -11.20
C PHE A 280 -6.51 -15.45 -11.98
N ASN A 281 -6.64 -14.13 -11.89
CA ASN A 281 -5.77 -13.20 -12.62
C ASN A 281 -4.31 -13.37 -12.17
N ILE A 282 -4.10 -13.59 -10.87
CA ILE A 282 -2.77 -13.85 -10.30
C ILE A 282 -2.19 -15.15 -10.89
N LYS A 283 -2.96 -16.24 -10.90
CA LYS A 283 -2.53 -17.54 -11.45
C LYS A 283 -2.30 -17.48 -12.95
N LYS A 284 -3.13 -16.74 -13.68
CA LYS A 284 -2.98 -16.51 -15.13
C LYS A 284 -1.63 -15.84 -15.43
N ALA A 285 -1.30 -14.77 -14.72
CA ALA A 285 -0.01 -14.08 -14.85
C ALA A 285 1.16 -15.00 -14.47
N GLU A 286 1.06 -15.73 -13.35
CA GLU A 286 2.11 -16.66 -12.92
C GLU A 286 2.35 -17.77 -13.95
N LEU A 287 1.29 -18.33 -14.53
CA LEU A 287 1.44 -19.41 -15.51
C LEU A 287 1.94 -18.89 -16.86
N ALA A 288 1.48 -17.72 -17.31
CA ALA A 288 1.99 -17.09 -18.53
C ALA A 288 3.52 -16.90 -18.48
N MET A 289 4.05 -16.40 -17.36
CA MET A 289 5.50 -16.28 -17.17
C MET A 289 6.22 -17.63 -17.11
N ARG A 290 5.62 -18.66 -16.48
CA ARG A 290 6.19 -20.01 -16.47
C ARG A 290 6.30 -20.61 -17.87
N PHE A 291 5.27 -20.44 -18.71
CA PHE A 291 5.33 -20.88 -20.10
C PHE A 291 6.39 -20.14 -20.89
N LYS A 292 6.47 -18.80 -20.73
CA LYS A 292 7.51 -17.98 -21.35
C LYS A 292 8.93 -18.44 -20.97
N TYR A 293 9.18 -18.73 -19.69
CA TYR A 293 10.49 -19.25 -19.26
C TYR A 293 10.75 -20.66 -19.78
N ALA A 294 9.74 -21.54 -19.82
CA ALA A 294 9.89 -22.88 -20.39
C ALA A 294 10.27 -22.83 -21.88
N GLU A 295 9.67 -21.92 -22.65
CA GLU A 295 10.03 -21.70 -24.06
C GLU A 295 11.47 -21.18 -24.21
N GLN A 296 11.91 -20.28 -23.33
CA GLN A 296 13.28 -19.76 -23.31
C GLN A 296 14.30 -20.85 -22.92
N ASP A 297 14.01 -21.65 -21.90
CA ASP A 297 14.88 -22.74 -21.46
C ASP A 297 15.04 -23.80 -22.57
N LEU A 298 13.96 -24.14 -23.27
CA LEU A 298 14.00 -25.03 -24.45
C LEU A 298 14.87 -24.46 -25.56
N ALA A 299 14.88 -23.14 -25.76
CA ALA A 299 15.72 -22.50 -26.78
C ALA A 299 17.21 -22.51 -26.41
N VAL A 300 17.56 -22.52 -25.12
CA VAL A 300 18.95 -22.43 -24.63
C VAL A 300 19.58 -23.81 -24.41
N TYR A 301 18.85 -24.75 -23.77
CA TYR A 301 19.38 -26.05 -23.36
C TYR A 301 19.02 -27.19 -24.33
N GLY A 302 18.29 -26.91 -25.40
CA GLY A 302 17.97 -27.87 -26.45
C GLY A 302 19.20 -28.20 -27.30
N HIS A 303 20.07 -29.11 -26.83
CA HIS A 303 21.07 -29.75 -27.68
C HIS A 303 20.40 -30.77 -28.62
N ASP A 304 20.45 -30.48 -29.91
CA ASP A 304 20.44 -31.39 -31.07
C ASP A 304 19.36 -32.51 -31.16
N VAL A 305 18.07 -32.16 -31.07
CA VAL A 305 16.97 -33.03 -31.54
C VAL A 305 15.87 -32.20 -32.22
N ASN A 306 16.01 -31.96 -33.53
CA ASN A 306 15.13 -31.07 -34.31
C ASN A 306 13.65 -31.54 -34.45
N ALA A 307 13.31 -32.76 -34.05
CA ALA A 307 11.92 -33.28 -34.05
C ALA A 307 11.25 -33.16 -32.66
N ASP A 308 11.93 -33.57 -31.59
CA ASP A 308 11.38 -33.51 -30.22
C ASP A 308 11.24 -32.08 -29.70
N LEU A 309 12.10 -31.15 -30.16
CA LEU A 309 12.02 -29.75 -29.74
C LEU A 309 10.77 -29.05 -30.31
N ASN A 310 10.44 -29.30 -31.57
CA ASN A 310 9.25 -28.76 -32.20
C ASN A 310 7.98 -29.37 -31.61
N ALA A 311 8.01 -30.68 -31.31
CA ALA A 311 6.93 -31.37 -30.60
C ALA A 311 6.73 -30.82 -29.17
N MET A 312 7.82 -30.57 -28.42
CA MET A 312 7.73 -29.95 -27.10
C MET A 312 7.23 -28.51 -27.14
N LYS A 313 7.72 -27.68 -28.08
CA LYS A 313 7.21 -26.32 -28.26
C LYS A 313 5.73 -26.32 -28.63
N GLN A 314 5.30 -27.20 -29.53
CA GLN A 314 3.88 -27.37 -29.86
C GLN A 314 3.08 -27.84 -28.65
N LYS A 315 3.58 -28.79 -27.87
CA LYS A 315 2.91 -29.27 -26.66
C LYS A 315 2.76 -28.16 -25.62
N VAL A 316 3.80 -27.36 -25.41
CA VAL A 316 3.77 -26.18 -24.54
C VAL A 316 2.73 -25.17 -25.02
N ALA A 317 2.71 -24.86 -26.32
CA ALA A 317 1.74 -23.95 -26.91
C ALA A 317 0.30 -24.48 -26.78
N GLN A 318 0.07 -25.77 -27.02
CA GLN A 318 -1.22 -26.43 -26.87
C GLN A 318 -1.71 -26.40 -25.42
N GLU A 319 -0.84 -26.70 -24.45
CA GLU A 319 -1.17 -26.61 -23.02
C GLU A 319 -1.49 -25.17 -22.61
N TYR A 320 -0.78 -24.18 -23.15
CA TYR A 320 -1.07 -22.77 -22.91
C TYR A 320 -2.43 -22.35 -23.48
N GLU A 321 -2.77 -22.82 -24.68
CA GLU A 321 -4.05 -22.53 -25.33
C GLU A 321 -5.22 -23.21 -24.59
N ALA A 322 -5.09 -24.49 -24.26
CA ALA A 322 -6.07 -25.25 -23.49
C ALA A 322 -6.29 -24.63 -22.09
N PHE A 323 -5.22 -24.19 -21.45
CA PHE A 323 -5.29 -23.46 -20.20
C PHE A 323 -6.01 -22.12 -20.38
N THR A 324 -5.68 -21.35 -21.41
CA THR A 324 -6.33 -20.06 -21.70
C THR A 324 -7.83 -20.23 -21.95
N HIS A 325 -8.23 -21.30 -22.64
CA HIS A 325 -9.64 -21.65 -22.84
C HIS A 325 -10.32 -21.96 -21.51
N THR A 326 -9.74 -22.86 -20.71
CA THR A 326 -10.24 -23.21 -19.36
C THR A 326 -10.37 -21.98 -18.48
N LEU A 327 -9.42 -21.05 -18.61
CA LEU A 327 -9.45 -19.80 -17.88
C LEU A 327 -10.63 -18.92 -18.32
N ASN A 328 -10.85 -18.76 -19.62
CA ASN A 328 -11.97 -17.97 -20.13
C ASN A 328 -13.33 -18.54 -19.71
N ASP A 329 -13.45 -19.87 -19.66
CA ASP A 329 -14.66 -20.55 -19.18
C ASP A 329 -14.91 -20.26 -17.70
N TRP A 330 -13.87 -20.33 -16.87
CA TRP A 330 -13.97 -19.97 -15.45
C TRP A 330 -14.38 -18.50 -15.26
N ALA A 331 -13.84 -17.59 -16.07
CA ALA A 331 -14.18 -16.17 -16.00
C ALA A 331 -15.66 -15.93 -16.32
N LYS A 332 -16.19 -16.58 -17.37
CA LYS A 332 -17.62 -16.56 -17.70
C LYS A 332 -18.49 -17.09 -16.56
N LEU A 333 -18.10 -18.22 -15.95
CA LEU A 333 -18.82 -18.80 -14.81
C LEU A 333 -18.83 -17.85 -13.60
N LYS A 334 -17.72 -17.15 -13.33
CA LYS A 334 -17.66 -16.16 -12.24
C LYS A 334 -18.49 -14.92 -12.52
N GLU A 335 -18.54 -14.46 -13.75
CA GLU A 335 -19.41 -13.37 -14.15
C GLU A 335 -20.89 -13.76 -13.97
N GLN A 336 -21.27 -14.95 -14.42
CA GLN A 336 -22.60 -15.52 -14.20
C GLN A 336 -22.95 -15.62 -12.70
N GLU A 337 -22.03 -16.13 -11.87
CA GLU A 337 -22.22 -16.18 -10.41
C GLU A 337 -22.43 -14.79 -9.81
N LEU A 338 -21.65 -13.80 -10.24
CA LEU A 338 -21.77 -12.42 -9.75
C LEU A 338 -23.12 -11.80 -10.15
N GLN A 339 -23.55 -12.01 -11.39
CA GLN A 339 -24.84 -11.53 -11.89
C GLN A 339 -26.00 -12.19 -11.13
N ALA A 340 -25.93 -13.51 -10.92
CA ALA A 340 -26.92 -14.24 -10.13
C ALA A 340 -27.02 -13.73 -8.69
N LYS A 341 -25.87 -13.46 -8.04
CA LYS A 341 -25.84 -12.87 -6.68
C LYS A 341 -26.44 -11.47 -6.64
N LYS A 342 -26.15 -10.62 -7.63
CA LYS A 342 -26.74 -9.27 -7.73
C LYS A 342 -28.25 -9.34 -7.90
N ALA A 343 -28.73 -10.22 -8.79
CA ALA A 343 -30.16 -10.45 -9.00
C ALA A 343 -30.86 -10.92 -7.72
N ALA A 344 -30.28 -11.89 -7.01
CA ALA A 344 -30.84 -12.39 -5.75
C ALA A 344 -30.90 -11.31 -4.64
N VAL A 345 -29.90 -10.44 -4.57
CA VAL A 345 -29.91 -9.30 -3.62
C VAL A 345 -30.99 -8.29 -4.00
N ALA A 346 -31.10 -7.94 -5.29
CA ALA A 346 -32.13 -7.02 -5.78
C ALA A 346 -33.55 -7.55 -5.51
N GLU A 347 -33.77 -8.84 -5.77
CA GLU A 347 -35.04 -9.52 -5.46
C GLU A 347 -35.35 -9.50 -3.96
N LYS A 348 -34.35 -9.78 -3.11
CA LYS A 348 -34.52 -9.72 -1.65
C LYS A 348 -34.84 -8.31 -1.15
N ILE A 349 -34.22 -7.28 -1.72
CA ILE A 349 -34.54 -5.87 -1.42
C ILE A 349 -35.98 -5.56 -1.84
N HIS A 350 -36.36 -5.94 -3.06
CA HIS A 350 -37.71 -5.71 -3.58
C HIS A 350 -38.80 -6.39 -2.73
N ASN A 351 -38.59 -7.66 -2.36
CA ASN A 351 -39.54 -8.38 -1.49
C ASN A 351 -39.66 -7.76 -0.09
N MET A 352 -38.55 -7.22 0.44
CA MET A 352 -38.55 -6.53 1.73
C MET A 352 -39.27 -5.17 1.66
N ASP A 353 -39.14 -4.45 0.54
CA ASP A 353 -39.82 -3.18 0.30
C ASP A 353 -41.35 -3.36 0.19
N ILE A 354 -41.80 -4.38 -0.55
CA ILE A 354 -43.22 -4.76 -0.62
C ILE A 354 -43.74 -5.11 0.77
N LYS A 355 -43.00 -5.95 1.53
CA LYS A 355 -43.41 -6.34 2.88
C LYS A 355 -43.56 -5.13 3.80
N LEU A 356 -42.55 -4.25 3.82
CA LEU A 356 -42.59 -3.03 4.64
C LEU A 356 -43.76 -2.13 4.25
N THR A 357 -44.04 -1.98 2.96
CA THR A 357 -45.18 -1.20 2.46
C THR A 357 -46.50 -1.75 2.99
N VAL A 358 -46.71 -3.07 2.91
CA VAL A 358 -47.90 -3.73 3.45
C VAL A 358 -48.01 -3.56 4.97
N ASP A 359 -46.90 -3.75 5.68
CA ASP A 359 -46.86 -3.58 7.14
C ASP A 359 -47.20 -2.13 7.54
N PHE A 360 -46.69 -1.12 6.82
CA PHE A 360 -47.04 0.28 7.03
C PHE A 360 -48.53 0.56 6.78
N GLN A 361 -49.09 0.05 5.69
CA GLN A 361 -50.53 0.21 5.39
C GLN A 361 -51.42 -0.42 6.48
N LEU A 362 -51.04 -1.59 7.00
CA LEU A 362 -51.75 -2.23 8.11
C LEU A 362 -51.68 -1.40 9.39
N VAL A 363 -50.54 -0.78 9.67
CA VAL A 363 -50.39 0.14 10.83
C VAL A 363 -51.27 1.38 10.64
N GLU A 364 -51.28 1.99 9.45
CA GLU A 364 -52.15 3.13 9.15
C GLU A 364 -53.65 2.80 9.31
N GLN A 365 -54.09 1.65 8.80
CA GLN A 365 -55.48 1.19 8.98
C GLN A 365 -55.83 1.03 10.46
N LYS A 366 -54.95 0.40 11.27
CA LYS A 366 -55.16 0.27 12.72
C LYS A 366 -55.27 1.63 13.40
N LEU A 367 -54.40 2.57 13.04
CA LEU A 367 -54.45 3.94 13.57
C LEU A 367 -55.75 4.65 13.20
N SER A 368 -56.23 4.49 11.97
CA SER A 368 -57.54 5.02 11.53
C SER A 368 -58.67 4.46 12.37
N PHE A 369 -58.70 3.14 12.57
CA PHE A 369 -59.73 2.49 13.40
C PHE A 369 -59.68 2.95 14.86
N HIS A 370 -58.48 3.13 15.42
CA HIS A 370 -58.31 3.71 16.75
C HIS A 370 -58.85 5.15 16.82
N ARG A 371 -58.62 5.96 15.78
CA ARG A 371 -59.14 7.33 15.69
C ARG A 371 -60.67 7.35 15.66
N GLU A 372 -61.29 6.54 14.82
CA GLU A 372 -62.76 6.44 14.73
C GLU A 372 -63.39 5.98 16.06
N ARG A 373 -62.77 5.00 16.73
CA ARG A 373 -63.21 4.55 18.06
C ARG A 373 -63.11 5.68 19.09
N LEU A 374 -62.03 6.44 19.09
CA LEU A 374 -61.84 7.57 19.98
C LEU A 374 -62.88 8.67 19.72
N GLU A 375 -63.12 9.02 18.46
CA GLU A 375 -64.15 9.99 18.07
C GLU A 375 -65.55 9.54 18.53
N THR A 376 -65.87 8.25 18.39
CA THR A 376 -67.14 7.67 18.83
C THR A 376 -67.29 7.74 20.36
N LEU A 377 -66.23 7.41 21.10
CA LEU A 377 -66.16 7.55 22.57
C LEU A 377 -66.33 9.01 23.00
N MET A 378 -65.63 9.94 22.35
CA MET A 378 -65.75 11.37 22.65
C MET A 378 -67.16 11.89 22.40
N ARG A 379 -67.81 11.43 21.32
CA ARG A 379 -69.21 11.77 21.03
C ARG A 379 -70.18 11.21 22.08
N SER A 380 -69.96 9.99 22.59
CA SER A 380 -70.82 9.41 23.63
C SER A 380 -70.68 10.16 24.96
N ILE A 381 -69.45 10.52 25.36
CA ILE A 381 -69.18 11.33 26.55
C ILE A 381 -69.88 12.69 26.44
N LYS A 382 -69.75 13.36 25.28
CA LYS A 382 -70.39 14.67 25.05
C LYS A 382 -71.92 14.59 25.08
N LYS A 383 -72.50 13.49 24.62
CA LYS A 383 -73.95 13.26 24.63
C LYS A 383 -74.48 13.02 26.06
N ASN A 384 -73.71 12.28 26.87
CA ASN A 384 -74.06 12.03 28.27
C ASN A 384 -73.89 13.28 29.16
N ALA A 385 -72.95 14.17 28.83
CA ALA A 385 -72.72 15.43 29.57
C ALA A 385 -73.76 16.55 29.28
N VAL A 386 -74.69 16.35 28.33
CA VAL A 386 -75.76 17.30 27.99
C VAL A 386 -77.13 16.80 28.46
N SER A 387 -77.19 15.57 29.00
CA SER A 387 -78.39 14.92 29.54
C SER A 387 -78.47 14.92 31.07
N ASP A 388 -77.49 15.53 31.74
CA ASP A 388 -77.53 15.97 33.14
C ASP A 388 -77.63 17.50 33.16
#